data_AF-A0A1H9QE65-F1
#
_entry.id   AF-A0A1H9QE65-F1
#
_cell.length_a   1.000
_cell.length_b   1.000
_cell.length_c   1.000
_cell.angle_alpha   90.00
_cell.angle_beta   90.00
_cell.angle_gamma   90.00
#
_symmetry.space_group_name_H-M   'P 1'
#
loop_
_entity.id
_entity.type
_entity.pdbx_description
1 polymer ?
#
loop_
_entity_poly.entity_id
_entity_poly.type
_entity_poly.pdbx_seq_one_letter_code
_entity_poly.pdbx_strand_id
1 'polypeptide(L)'
;MYYFILLLICLVFPVQAAPPAAPVVTYTVEGQQASAQWTLSGNVDGYKLYWTPYPINASDNAISVVDLGLKTNVSTTLANGTMIYVAVAAYNQDGESAFSNIEVIAVNNEFSGGDTTLFDQSSTAFANPAPNLDDEGLARHLIGDNEFEQAFVTAPAVVNSGLGPVFNNNSCVACHPKDGRGIPPEEGGVSNTFFLRLSVPGSDPKTGGPLPVPGFGTQLLDSAIFGVQPEARVETAYITIEGQYGDGEPYQLRQPVFTIADPYTELPGEYLISPRVAPPVFGRGLLEAIPEQTLLEWADENDEDNDGISGRVNYVWDMVSETTVIGRFGYKASVPSVLVQNAGAYRDDIGVTNELLPQESTVGQSQNDGLSDDPELKPGVLDDVVFYIQTLAVPGRRNIHDPDVKRGQILFDQVGCAACHKPTVITGELEGVPAVSNQVIHPYTDLLLHDMGPGLADGRPDFLASGQEWKTPPLWGIGYTKVVHNHTFFLHDGRARNLAEAILWHGGEAEKAKESFRVSPASDRAALIKFLESL
;
A
#
# COMPACT_ATOMS: atom_id res chain seq x y z
N MET A 1 62.28 -67.04 -33.41
CA MET A 1 60.90 -67.00 -32.92
C MET A 1 60.91 -66.10 -31.69
N TYR A 2 60.76 -64.78 -31.89
CA TYR A 2 60.84 -63.78 -30.82
C TYR A 2 59.42 -63.48 -30.34
N TYR A 3 59.14 -63.77 -29.07
CA TYR A 3 57.91 -63.39 -28.40
C TYR A 3 57.99 -61.92 -27.98
N PHE A 4 57.13 -61.07 -28.55
CA PHE A 4 56.87 -59.72 -28.07
C PHE A 4 55.78 -59.80 -26.99
N ILE A 5 56.12 -59.44 -25.76
CA ILE A 5 55.17 -59.23 -24.66
C ILE A 5 54.67 -57.78 -24.79
N LEU A 6 53.40 -57.62 -25.13
CA LEU A 6 52.72 -56.33 -25.14
C LEU A 6 52.29 -56.00 -23.70
N LEU A 7 52.99 -55.08 -23.04
CA LEU A 7 52.58 -54.53 -21.75
C LEU A 7 51.48 -53.47 -22.01
N LEU A 8 50.23 -53.81 -21.69
CA LEU A 8 49.11 -52.87 -21.71
C LEU A 8 49.20 -52.01 -20.45
N ILE A 9 49.75 -50.79 -20.56
CA ILE A 9 49.69 -49.79 -19.49
C ILE A 9 48.30 -49.16 -19.55
N CYS A 10 47.39 -49.60 -18.67
CA CYS A 10 46.17 -48.86 -18.37
C CYS A 10 46.54 -47.53 -17.71
N LEU A 11 46.61 -46.46 -18.49
CA LEU A 11 46.57 -45.09 -17.98
C LEU A 11 45.17 -44.85 -17.43
N VAL A 12 44.99 -45.11 -16.13
CA VAL A 12 43.83 -44.62 -15.39
C VAL A 12 44.06 -43.12 -15.21
N PHE A 13 43.51 -42.31 -16.11
CA PHE A 13 43.34 -40.90 -15.83
C PHE A 13 42.44 -40.81 -14.60
N PRO A 14 42.82 -40.11 -13.50
CA PRO A 14 41.88 -39.82 -12.45
C PRO A 14 40.75 -39.03 -13.11
N VAL A 15 39.53 -39.57 -13.05
CA VAL A 15 38.33 -38.78 -13.32
C VAL A 15 38.41 -37.64 -12.32
N GLN A 16 38.65 -36.43 -12.82
CA GLN A 16 38.64 -35.23 -12.01
C GLN A 16 37.24 -35.17 -11.39
N ALA A 17 37.16 -35.36 -10.07
CA ALA A 17 35.89 -35.37 -9.40
C ALA A 17 35.27 -33.97 -9.57
N ALA A 18 33.97 -33.94 -9.87
CA ALA A 18 33.28 -32.68 -10.07
C ALA A 18 32.94 -32.05 -8.71
N PRO A 19 32.73 -30.73 -8.64
CA PRO A 19 32.08 -30.11 -7.49
C PRO A 19 30.77 -30.84 -7.16
N PRO A 20 30.34 -30.85 -5.89
CA PRO A 20 29.13 -31.53 -5.48
C PRO A 20 27.89 -30.97 -6.19
N ALA A 21 26.81 -31.76 -6.23
CA ALA A 21 25.50 -31.24 -6.62
C ALA A 21 25.00 -30.24 -5.57
N ALA A 22 24.27 -29.21 -6.03
CA ALA A 22 23.65 -28.24 -5.15
C ALA A 22 22.68 -28.94 -4.18
N PRO A 23 22.73 -28.62 -2.87
CA PRO A 23 21.77 -29.16 -1.93
C PRO A 23 20.38 -28.55 -2.16
N VAL A 24 19.35 -29.21 -1.66
CA VAL A 24 18.00 -28.64 -1.54
C VAL A 24 17.77 -28.34 -0.07
N VAL A 25 17.43 -27.09 0.25
CA VAL A 25 17.24 -26.63 1.61
C VAL A 25 15.77 -26.42 1.89
N THR A 26 15.34 -26.81 3.08
CA THR A 26 14.03 -26.48 3.64
C THR A 26 14.21 -25.63 4.88
N TYR A 27 13.29 -24.70 5.10
CA TYR A 27 13.34 -23.76 6.21
C TYR A 27 12.02 -23.76 6.97
N THR A 28 12.11 -23.56 8.28
CA THR A 28 10.97 -23.39 9.17
C THR A 28 11.20 -22.17 10.06
N VAL A 29 10.13 -21.44 10.34
CA VAL A 29 10.10 -20.33 11.28
C VAL A 29 9.00 -20.61 12.28
N GLU A 30 9.35 -20.65 13.55
CA GLU A 30 8.41 -20.82 14.67
C GLU A 30 8.65 -19.68 15.66
N GLY A 31 7.79 -18.65 15.60
CA GLY A 31 8.05 -17.38 16.26
C GLY A 31 9.37 -16.78 15.79
N GLN A 32 10.27 -16.47 16.72
CA GLN A 32 11.60 -15.93 16.42
C GLN A 32 12.66 -17.00 16.08
N GLN A 33 12.31 -18.29 16.16
CA GLN A 33 13.27 -19.36 15.88
C GLN A 33 13.23 -19.73 14.39
N ALA A 34 14.34 -19.48 13.70
CA ALA A 34 14.53 -19.88 12.30
C ALA A 34 15.44 -21.11 12.23
N SER A 35 15.04 -22.11 11.44
CA SER A 35 15.83 -23.32 11.22
C SER A 35 15.93 -23.63 9.73
N ALA A 36 17.09 -24.16 9.32
CA ALA A 36 17.37 -24.62 7.96
C ALA A 36 17.91 -26.05 8.00
N GLN A 37 17.49 -26.88 7.05
CA GLN A 37 17.94 -28.26 6.94
C GLN A 37 18.05 -28.72 5.48
N TRP A 38 19.05 -29.56 5.19
CA TRP A 38 19.29 -30.17 3.89
C TRP A 38 19.77 -31.63 4.04
N THR A 39 19.77 -32.38 2.94
CA THR A 39 20.21 -33.78 2.98
C THR A 39 21.69 -33.89 2.66
N LEU A 40 22.40 -34.78 3.36
CA LEU A 40 23.80 -35.10 3.05
C LEU A 40 23.90 -35.74 1.66
N SER A 41 24.67 -35.14 0.75
CA SER A 41 25.04 -35.77 -0.53
C SER A 41 26.38 -36.51 -0.44
N GLY A 42 26.58 -37.51 -1.29
CA GLY A 42 27.87 -38.20 -1.41
C GLY A 42 28.91 -37.31 -2.10
N ASN A 43 30.20 -37.49 -1.76
CA ASN A 43 31.33 -36.70 -2.28
C ASN A 43 31.37 -35.23 -1.81
N VAL A 44 31.07 -34.99 -0.52
CA VAL A 44 31.06 -33.66 0.10
C VAL A 44 32.01 -33.60 1.29
N ASP A 45 32.84 -32.57 1.35
CA ASP A 45 33.71 -32.27 2.49
C ASP A 45 33.06 -31.29 3.47
N GLY A 46 32.12 -30.47 3.02
CA GLY A 46 31.28 -29.64 3.88
C GLY A 46 30.24 -28.78 3.15
N TYR A 47 29.58 -27.91 3.92
CA TYR A 47 28.57 -26.97 3.45
C TYR A 47 28.87 -25.56 3.93
N LYS A 48 28.56 -24.58 3.09
CA LYS A 48 28.57 -23.15 3.43
C LYS A 48 27.15 -22.60 3.37
N LEU A 49 26.77 -21.87 4.40
CA LEU A 49 25.51 -21.12 4.47
C LEU A 49 25.78 -19.67 4.08
N TYR A 50 24.99 -19.16 3.15
CA TYR A 50 25.04 -17.79 2.66
C TYR A 50 23.74 -17.08 3.02
N TRP A 51 23.83 -15.81 3.46
CA TRP A 51 22.65 -14.99 3.72
C TRP A 51 22.90 -13.50 3.49
N THR A 52 21.82 -12.77 3.23
CA THR A 52 21.81 -11.30 3.08
C THR A 52 20.41 -10.76 3.41
N PRO A 53 20.25 -9.49 3.83
CA PRO A 53 18.93 -8.90 4.08
C PRO A 53 17.96 -9.02 2.89
N TYR A 54 16.66 -9.12 3.18
CA TYR A 54 15.58 -8.98 2.21
C TYR A 54 14.82 -7.67 2.52
N PRO A 55 14.53 -6.82 1.52
CA PRO A 55 14.94 -6.91 0.12
C PRO A 55 16.45 -6.63 -0.07
N ILE A 56 16.99 -6.94 -1.25
CA ILE A 56 18.39 -6.59 -1.58
C ILE A 56 18.48 -5.09 -1.86
N ASN A 57 19.25 -4.37 -1.05
CA ASN A 57 19.58 -2.96 -1.32
C ASN A 57 20.83 -2.87 -2.19
N ALA A 58 20.77 -2.07 -3.27
CA ALA A 58 21.89 -1.92 -4.22
C ALA A 58 23.18 -1.38 -3.57
N SER A 59 23.05 -0.65 -2.46
CA SER A 59 24.15 -0.02 -1.71
C SER A 59 24.82 -0.91 -0.66
N ASP A 60 24.18 -2.02 -0.22
CA ASP A 60 24.71 -2.92 0.82
C ASP A 60 24.61 -4.40 0.39
N ASN A 61 25.49 -4.79 -0.54
CA ASN A 61 25.51 -6.12 -1.17
C ASN A 61 26.37 -7.15 -0.41
N ALA A 62 26.60 -6.97 0.90
CA ALA A 62 27.43 -7.90 1.65
C ALA A 62 26.69 -9.23 1.87
N ILE A 63 27.00 -10.23 1.03
CA ILE A 63 26.58 -11.62 1.29
C ILE A 63 27.45 -12.17 2.41
N SER A 64 26.81 -12.47 3.54
CA SER A 64 27.45 -13.12 4.68
C SER A 64 27.58 -14.62 4.42
N VAL A 65 28.66 -15.22 4.91
CA VAL A 65 28.95 -16.65 4.73
C VAL A 65 29.48 -17.28 6.01
N VAL A 66 29.05 -18.51 6.31
CA VAL A 66 29.63 -19.33 7.37
C VAL A 66 29.85 -20.76 6.88
N ASP A 67 31.03 -21.31 7.18
CA ASP A 67 31.35 -22.72 6.95
C ASP A 67 30.76 -23.57 8.08
N LEU A 68 29.91 -24.53 7.71
CA LEU A 68 29.21 -25.42 8.62
C LEU A 68 29.86 -26.81 8.71
N GLY A 69 30.91 -27.07 7.92
CA GLY A 69 31.49 -28.40 7.75
C GLY A 69 30.41 -29.40 7.32
N LEU A 70 30.39 -30.58 7.94
CA LEU A 70 29.41 -31.64 7.61
C LEU A 70 28.04 -31.47 8.29
N LYS A 71 27.77 -30.36 8.98
CA LYS A 71 26.44 -30.11 9.53
C LYS A 71 25.43 -29.97 8.39
N THR A 72 24.27 -30.58 8.57
CA THR A 72 23.16 -30.54 7.61
C THR A 72 21.93 -29.81 8.15
N ASN A 73 22.07 -29.17 9.31
CA ASN A 73 21.07 -28.31 9.91
C ASN A 73 21.73 -27.15 10.67
N VAL A 74 21.01 -26.05 10.75
CA VAL A 74 21.36 -24.87 11.55
C VAL A 74 20.07 -24.25 12.09
N SER A 75 20.14 -23.66 13.28
CA SER A 75 19.03 -22.96 13.89
C SER A 75 19.55 -21.74 14.66
N THR A 76 18.80 -20.65 14.62
CA THR A 76 19.12 -19.41 15.34
C THR A 76 17.84 -18.66 15.70
N THR A 77 17.94 -17.81 16.71
CA THR A 77 16.90 -16.83 17.02
C THR A 77 17.18 -15.56 16.22
N LEU A 78 16.15 -15.02 15.57
CA LEU A 78 16.18 -13.77 14.81
C LEU A 78 15.19 -12.78 15.41
N ALA A 79 15.48 -11.49 15.34
CA ALA A 79 14.57 -10.46 15.83
C ALA A 79 13.26 -10.42 15.02
N ASN A 80 12.17 -9.98 15.63
CA ASN A 80 10.89 -9.76 14.94
C ASN A 80 11.05 -8.90 13.69
N GLY A 81 10.38 -9.30 12.61
CA GLY A 81 10.42 -8.62 11.32
C GLY A 81 11.72 -8.75 10.53
N THR A 82 12.70 -9.50 11.05
CA THR A 82 13.90 -9.87 10.28
C THR A 82 13.47 -10.66 9.05
N MET A 83 13.86 -10.18 7.87
CA MET A 83 13.74 -10.89 6.60
C MET A 83 15.12 -11.04 5.96
N ILE A 84 15.49 -12.27 5.60
CA ILE A 84 16.78 -12.56 4.99
C ILE A 84 16.61 -13.57 3.84
N TYR A 85 17.36 -13.34 2.77
CA TYR A 85 17.65 -14.39 1.80
C TYR A 85 18.62 -15.39 2.38
N VAL A 86 18.40 -16.68 2.11
CA VAL A 86 19.30 -17.74 2.52
C VAL A 86 19.50 -18.77 1.40
N ALA A 87 20.73 -19.22 1.24
CA ALA A 87 21.10 -20.34 0.38
C ALA A 87 22.25 -21.15 0.99
N VAL A 88 22.42 -22.40 0.53
CA VAL A 88 23.52 -23.29 0.94
C VAL A 88 24.26 -23.77 -0.30
N ALA A 89 25.59 -23.83 -0.23
CA ALA A 89 26.42 -24.54 -1.20
C ALA A 89 27.15 -25.71 -0.53
N ALA A 90 27.25 -26.83 -1.23
CA ALA A 90 28.10 -27.95 -0.84
C ALA A 90 29.49 -27.76 -1.45
N TYR A 91 30.54 -28.21 -0.78
CA TYR A 91 31.90 -28.14 -1.32
C TYR A 91 32.69 -29.42 -1.09
N ASN A 92 33.65 -29.67 -1.96
CA ASN A 92 34.69 -30.68 -1.80
C ASN A 92 36.04 -30.12 -2.28
N GLN A 93 37.08 -30.96 -2.29
CA GLN A 93 38.41 -30.62 -2.83
C GLN A 93 38.41 -30.06 -4.27
N ASP A 94 37.37 -30.34 -5.07
CA ASP A 94 37.26 -29.96 -6.48
C ASP A 94 36.45 -28.67 -6.69
N GLY A 95 35.79 -28.15 -5.66
CA GLY A 95 35.12 -26.83 -5.68
C GLY A 95 33.78 -26.78 -4.93
N GLU A 96 33.07 -25.65 -5.09
CA GLU A 96 31.72 -25.44 -4.57
C GLU A 96 30.66 -25.76 -5.62
N SER A 97 29.51 -26.26 -5.15
CA SER A 97 28.30 -26.40 -5.95
C SER A 97 27.73 -25.03 -6.33
N ALA A 98 26.75 -25.01 -7.25
CA ALA A 98 25.82 -23.89 -7.30
C ALA A 98 25.08 -23.74 -5.95
N PHE A 99 24.49 -22.57 -5.71
CA PHE A 99 23.58 -22.39 -4.57
C PHE A 99 22.39 -23.34 -4.65
N SER A 100 21.85 -23.70 -3.48
CA SER A 100 20.55 -24.35 -3.34
C SER A 100 19.41 -23.52 -3.94
N ASN A 101 18.18 -23.99 -3.79
CA ASN A 101 17.03 -23.09 -3.84
C ASN A 101 17.26 -21.90 -2.88
N ILE A 102 16.95 -20.69 -3.35
CA ILE A 102 16.96 -19.48 -2.55
C ILE A 102 15.62 -19.39 -1.83
N GLU A 103 15.66 -19.13 -0.53
CA GLU A 103 14.46 -18.94 0.29
C GLU A 103 14.55 -17.60 1.03
N VAL A 104 13.39 -17.04 1.36
CA VAL A 104 13.30 -15.89 2.27
C VAL A 104 12.84 -16.41 3.62
N ILE A 105 13.71 -16.30 4.63
CA ILE A 105 13.32 -16.48 6.02
C ILE A 105 12.76 -15.15 6.49
N ALA A 106 11.47 -15.12 6.85
CA ALA A 106 10.80 -13.93 7.36
C ALA A 106 10.16 -14.23 8.71
N VAL A 107 10.63 -13.57 9.76
CA VAL A 107 10.19 -13.80 11.15
C VAL A 107 8.89 -13.04 11.40
N ASN A 108 7.84 -13.77 11.81
CA ASN A 108 6.51 -13.23 12.15
C ASN A 108 5.86 -12.42 11.02
N ASN A 109 6.16 -12.73 9.76
CA ASN A 109 5.64 -12.01 8.58
C ASN A 109 4.12 -12.22 8.36
N GLU A 110 3.52 -13.19 9.04
CA GLU A 110 2.07 -13.35 9.12
C GLU A 110 1.38 -12.25 9.96
N PHE A 111 2.12 -11.59 10.86
CA PHE A 111 1.63 -10.52 11.73
C PHE A 111 1.75 -9.14 11.06
N SER A 112 0.97 -8.91 10.00
CA SER A 112 1.05 -7.69 9.17
C SER A 112 0.96 -6.37 9.96
N GLY A 113 0.18 -6.32 11.04
CA GLY A 113 0.05 -5.16 11.94
C GLY A 113 0.74 -5.33 13.31
N GLY A 114 1.68 -6.27 13.45
CA GLY A 114 2.25 -6.62 14.75
C GLY A 114 1.17 -7.21 15.68
N ASP A 115 1.13 -6.76 16.94
CA ASP A 115 0.13 -7.21 17.93
C ASP A 115 -1.30 -6.76 17.59
N THR A 116 -1.47 -5.81 16.66
CA THR A 116 -2.78 -5.39 16.15
C THR A 116 -3.32 -6.32 15.04
N THR A 117 -2.58 -7.37 14.67
CA THR A 117 -2.95 -8.26 13.58
C THR A 117 -4.16 -9.13 13.96
N LEU A 118 -5.13 -9.23 13.05
CA LEU A 118 -6.24 -10.18 13.15
C LEU A 118 -6.22 -11.22 12.03
N PHE A 119 -6.44 -12.49 12.36
CA PHE A 119 -6.54 -13.59 11.39
C PHE A 119 -8.01 -13.93 11.06
N ASP A 120 -8.75 -12.96 10.52
CA ASP A 120 -10.10 -13.16 9.98
C ASP A 120 -10.06 -13.11 8.45
N GLN A 121 -10.48 -14.20 7.79
CA GLN A 121 -10.52 -14.31 6.32
C GLN A 121 -11.92 -14.19 5.72
N SER A 122 -12.88 -13.70 6.51
CA SER A 122 -14.25 -13.47 6.08
C SER A 122 -14.45 -12.05 5.54
N SER A 123 -15.71 -11.69 5.27
CA SER A 123 -16.06 -10.35 4.81
C SER A 123 -15.95 -9.26 5.87
N THR A 124 -15.58 -9.60 7.12
CA THR A 124 -15.37 -8.64 8.23
C THR A 124 -13.91 -8.35 8.50
N ALA A 125 -12.97 -8.85 7.69
CA ALA A 125 -11.53 -8.77 7.91
C ALA A 125 -10.96 -7.35 8.17
N PHE A 126 -11.68 -6.29 7.77
CA PHE A 126 -11.25 -4.90 7.94
C PHE A 126 -11.99 -4.15 9.07
N ALA A 127 -13.02 -4.74 9.68
CA ALA A 127 -13.99 -4.05 10.54
C ALA A 127 -13.85 -4.43 12.02
N ASN A 128 -12.68 -4.90 12.44
CA ASN A 128 -12.47 -5.40 13.79
C ASN A 128 -11.51 -4.50 14.57
N PRO A 129 -11.70 -4.38 15.90
CA PRO A 129 -10.75 -3.70 16.78
C PRO A 129 -9.40 -4.45 16.82
N ALA A 130 -8.32 -3.69 17.02
CA ALA A 130 -7.01 -4.24 17.29
C ALA A 130 -7.07 -5.19 18.52
N PRO A 131 -6.58 -6.44 18.43
CA PRO A 131 -6.72 -7.42 19.51
C PRO A 131 -5.98 -7.08 20.81
N ASN A 132 -5.07 -6.11 20.78
CA ASN A 132 -4.26 -5.68 21.91
C ASN A 132 -4.79 -4.41 22.62
N LEU A 133 -6.02 -3.97 22.30
CA LEU A 133 -6.70 -2.93 23.08
C LEU A 133 -7.02 -3.43 24.50
N ASP A 134 -6.95 -2.52 25.47
CA ASP A 134 -7.50 -2.74 26.80
C ASP A 134 -9.02 -2.51 26.83
N ASP A 135 -9.66 -2.75 27.98
CA ASP A 135 -11.13 -2.65 28.10
C ASP A 135 -11.65 -1.24 27.80
N GLU A 136 -10.89 -0.19 28.16
CA GLU A 136 -11.24 1.20 27.90
C GLU A 136 -11.09 1.55 26.42
N GLY A 137 -9.97 1.15 25.81
CA GLY A 137 -9.73 1.30 24.38
C GLY A 137 -10.76 0.56 23.54
N LEU A 138 -11.12 -0.68 23.90
CA LEU A 138 -12.17 -1.42 23.20
C LEU A 138 -13.53 -0.70 23.31
N ALA A 139 -13.89 -0.20 24.49
CA ALA A 139 -15.14 0.54 24.67
C ALA A 139 -15.18 1.81 23.79
N ARG A 140 -14.07 2.56 23.74
CA ARG A 140 -13.96 3.76 22.89
C ARG A 140 -13.98 3.43 21.40
N HIS A 141 -13.32 2.36 20.98
CA HIS A 141 -13.35 1.89 19.59
C HIS A 141 -14.80 1.62 19.14
N LEU A 142 -15.60 0.94 19.97
CA LEU A 142 -16.99 0.64 19.64
C LEU A 142 -17.90 1.88 19.61
N ILE A 143 -17.57 2.93 20.37
CA ILE A 143 -18.25 4.22 20.26
C ILE A 143 -17.92 4.86 18.91
N GLY A 144 -16.64 4.94 18.56
CA GLY A 144 -16.20 5.50 17.29
C GLY A 144 -16.71 4.73 16.07
N ASP A 145 -16.79 3.40 16.15
CA ASP A 145 -17.42 2.54 15.14
C ASP A 145 -18.89 2.94 14.92
N ASN A 146 -19.63 3.10 16.01
CA ASN A 146 -21.03 3.54 15.94
C ASN A 146 -21.17 4.91 15.29
N GLU A 147 -20.30 5.87 15.62
CA GLU A 147 -20.29 7.21 15.03
C GLU A 147 -19.87 7.19 13.54
N PHE A 148 -18.91 6.36 13.16
CA PHE A 148 -18.47 6.18 11.77
C PHE A 148 -19.58 5.63 10.86
N GLU A 149 -20.45 4.78 11.41
CA GLU A 149 -21.61 4.23 10.70
C GLU A 149 -22.79 5.22 10.58
N GLN A 150 -22.80 6.32 11.34
CA GLN A 150 -23.95 7.22 11.37
C GLN A 150 -24.16 7.94 10.03
N ALA A 151 -25.42 7.92 9.57
CA ALA A 151 -25.88 8.76 8.48
C ALA A 151 -26.34 10.13 8.99
N PHE A 152 -25.80 11.18 8.40
CA PHE A 152 -26.23 12.56 8.64
C PHE A 152 -27.49 12.87 7.84
N VAL A 153 -28.32 13.75 8.40
CA VAL A 153 -29.63 14.13 7.89
C VAL A 153 -29.71 15.65 7.80
N THR A 154 -30.41 16.13 6.77
CA THR A 154 -30.62 17.57 6.53
C THR A 154 -31.18 18.27 7.76
N ALA A 155 -30.58 19.42 8.11
CA ALA A 155 -31.06 20.25 9.20
C ALA A 155 -32.44 20.88 8.91
N PRO A 156 -33.28 21.09 9.94
CA PRO A 156 -33.12 20.62 11.31
C PRO A 156 -33.56 19.15 11.47
N ALA A 157 -32.68 18.30 12.00
CA ALA A 157 -33.02 16.94 12.43
C ALA A 157 -32.75 16.75 13.93
N VAL A 158 -33.43 15.78 14.56
CA VAL A 158 -33.22 15.48 15.99
C VAL A 158 -32.00 14.60 16.22
N VAL A 159 -31.69 13.74 15.25
CA VAL A 159 -30.60 12.77 15.29
C VAL A 159 -29.71 13.01 14.08
N ASN A 160 -28.41 13.14 14.31
CA ASN A 160 -27.37 13.36 13.30
C ASN A 160 -27.74 14.46 12.29
N SER A 161 -28.20 15.61 12.79
CA SER A 161 -28.42 16.81 11.97
C SER A 161 -27.10 17.36 11.43
N GLY A 162 -27.19 18.18 10.39
CA GLY A 162 -26.04 18.90 9.82
C GLY A 162 -25.49 18.27 8.55
N LEU A 163 -26.29 17.46 7.84
CA LEU A 163 -25.90 17.09 6.48
C LEU A 163 -25.84 18.34 5.61
N GLY A 164 -24.65 18.62 5.07
CA GLY A 164 -24.43 19.80 4.23
C GLY A 164 -25.35 19.85 3.01
N PRO A 165 -25.57 21.04 2.43
CA PRO A 165 -26.53 21.23 1.36
C PRO A 165 -26.15 20.51 0.06
N VAL A 166 -24.84 20.35 -0.17
CA VAL A 166 -24.24 19.49 -1.19
C VAL A 166 -23.16 18.64 -0.55
N PHE A 167 -22.99 17.40 -1.03
CA PHE A 167 -22.10 16.40 -0.44
C PHE A 167 -21.75 15.33 -1.47
N ASN A 168 -20.77 14.47 -1.20
CA ASN A 168 -20.54 13.25 -1.98
C ASN A 168 -21.26 12.04 -1.36
N ASN A 169 -21.29 11.94 -0.02
CA ASN A 169 -22.07 10.93 0.67
C ASN A 169 -22.49 11.40 2.08
N ASN A 170 -23.44 10.72 2.72
CA ASN A 170 -23.99 11.17 4.01
C ASN A 170 -23.45 10.39 5.23
N SER A 171 -22.49 9.48 5.05
CA SER A 171 -21.78 8.79 6.14
C SER A 171 -20.40 8.31 5.70
N CYS A 172 -19.51 8.12 6.67
CA CYS A 172 -18.17 7.59 6.40
C CYS A 172 -18.25 6.17 5.81
N VAL A 173 -19.09 5.30 6.38
CA VAL A 173 -19.27 3.91 5.91
C VAL A 173 -19.87 3.82 4.49
N ALA A 174 -20.61 4.83 4.04
CA ALA A 174 -21.16 4.82 2.69
C ALA A 174 -20.08 5.12 1.62
N CYS A 175 -19.03 5.88 1.98
CA CYS A 175 -17.82 6.07 1.18
C CYS A 175 -16.82 4.91 1.35
N HIS A 176 -16.68 4.41 2.58
CA HIS A 176 -15.76 3.36 2.99
C HIS A 176 -16.54 2.12 3.45
N PRO A 177 -17.24 1.42 2.53
CA PRO A 177 -18.02 0.25 2.91
C PRO A 177 -17.11 -0.74 3.64
N LYS A 178 -17.58 -1.31 4.76
CA LYS A 178 -16.85 -2.28 5.60
C LYS A 178 -15.36 -1.93 5.77
N ASP A 179 -15.07 -0.64 6.00
CA ASP A 179 -13.73 -0.10 6.24
C ASP A 179 -12.73 -0.32 5.10
N GLY A 180 -13.25 -0.67 3.92
CA GLY A 180 -12.45 -1.04 2.78
C GLY A 180 -12.54 -0.06 1.63
N ARG A 181 -12.17 -0.57 0.46
CA ARG A 181 -12.02 0.23 -0.74
C ARG A 181 -13.37 0.42 -1.44
N GLY A 182 -13.55 1.60 -2.00
CA GLY A 182 -14.67 1.92 -2.88
C GLY A 182 -14.61 1.28 -4.27
N ILE A 183 -15.66 1.52 -5.06
CA ILE A 183 -15.81 1.11 -6.45
C ILE A 183 -15.79 2.38 -7.33
N PRO A 184 -15.07 2.42 -8.46
CA PRO A 184 -15.19 3.55 -9.40
C PRO A 184 -16.54 3.52 -10.13
N PRO A 185 -17.00 4.66 -10.71
CA PRO A 185 -18.16 4.63 -11.58
C PRO A 185 -17.89 3.80 -12.83
N GLU A 186 -18.83 2.93 -13.21
CA GLU A 186 -18.80 2.28 -14.54
C GLU A 186 -19.29 3.26 -15.61
N GLU A 187 -19.12 2.91 -16.90
CA GLU A 187 -19.54 3.78 -18.01
C GLU A 187 -21.04 4.12 -17.93
N GLY A 188 -21.35 5.42 -17.88
CA GLY A 188 -22.72 5.94 -17.71
C GLY A 188 -23.35 5.67 -16.32
N GLY A 189 -22.58 5.12 -15.38
CA GLY A 189 -23.00 4.88 -13.99
C GLY A 189 -22.57 5.98 -13.03
N VAL A 190 -23.08 5.92 -11.81
CA VAL A 190 -22.65 6.72 -10.66
C VAL A 190 -21.91 5.84 -9.66
N SER A 191 -21.10 6.43 -8.79
CA SER A 191 -20.49 5.73 -7.67
C SER A 191 -20.60 6.56 -6.39
N ASN A 192 -20.97 5.90 -5.29
CA ASN A 192 -21.11 6.52 -3.98
C ASN A 192 -19.78 6.56 -3.19
N THR A 193 -18.70 6.04 -3.78
CA THR A 193 -17.39 5.89 -3.13
C THR A 193 -16.27 6.53 -3.95
N PHE A 194 -16.66 7.44 -4.86
CA PHE A 194 -15.79 8.11 -5.79
C PHE A 194 -16.10 9.60 -5.81
N PHE A 195 -15.07 10.42 -5.98
CA PHE A 195 -15.24 11.86 -6.20
C PHE A 195 -14.10 12.44 -7.05
N LEU A 196 -14.25 13.70 -7.47
CA LEU A 196 -13.21 14.48 -8.14
C LEU A 196 -12.69 15.57 -7.21
N ARG A 197 -11.39 15.58 -6.91
CA ARG A 197 -10.74 16.81 -6.41
C ARG A 197 -10.65 17.82 -7.54
N LEU A 198 -10.85 19.09 -7.21
CA LEU A 198 -10.78 20.23 -8.13
C LEU A 198 -9.68 21.22 -7.69
N SER A 199 -9.13 21.96 -8.65
CA SER A 199 -8.38 23.19 -8.37
C SER A 199 -8.25 24.04 -9.62
N VAL A 200 -7.91 25.32 -9.44
CA VAL A 200 -7.27 26.10 -10.51
C VAL A 200 -5.74 25.97 -10.39
N PRO A 201 -4.97 26.21 -11.47
CA PRO A 201 -3.52 26.22 -11.39
C PRO A 201 -2.98 27.22 -10.35
N GLY A 202 -1.91 26.83 -9.66
CA GLY A 202 -1.27 27.62 -8.61
C GLY A 202 -1.42 27.00 -7.23
N SER A 203 -0.88 27.69 -6.23
CA SER A 203 -0.87 27.26 -4.83
C SER A 203 -1.27 28.43 -3.94
N ASP A 204 -1.97 28.13 -2.85
CA ASP A 204 -2.27 29.12 -1.82
C ASP A 204 -0.96 29.67 -1.22
N PRO A 205 -0.79 30.99 -1.12
CA PRO A 205 0.48 31.58 -0.67
C PRO A 205 0.72 31.40 0.84
N LYS A 206 -0.31 31.09 1.64
CA LYS A 206 -0.19 30.84 3.07
C LYS A 206 0.07 29.36 3.34
N THR A 207 -0.73 28.47 2.75
CA THR A 207 -0.71 27.04 3.06
C THR A 207 0.13 26.22 2.09
N GLY A 208 0.38 26.71 0.88
CA GLY A 208 0.99 25.94 -0.21
C GLY A 208 0.05 24.91 -0.84
N GLY A 209 -1.21 24.82 -0.38
CA GLY A 209 -2.18 23.85 -0.88
C GLY A 209 -2.83 24.27 -2.21
N PRO A 210 -3.65 23.39 -2.82
CA PRO A 210 -4.35 23.69 -4.06
C PRO A 210 -5.30 24.88 -3.95
N LEU A 211 -5.36 25.72 -4.98
CA LEU A 211 -6.32 26.83 -5.05
C LEU A 211 -7.72 26.32 -5.41
N PRO A 212 -8.78 26.78 -4.71
CA PRO A 212 -10.15 26.35 -5.00
C PRO A 212 -10.62 26.83 -6.37
N VAL A 213 -11.45 26.04 -7.03
CA VAL A 213 -12.24 26.47 -8.18
C VAL A 213 -13.34 27.41 -7.68
N PRO A 214 -13.45 28.65 -8.20
CA PRO A 214 -14.51 29.58 -7.81
C PRO A 214 -15.90 28.97 -7.97
N GLY A 215 -16.67 28.92 -6.88
CA GLY A 215 -18.00 28.31 -6.86
C GLY A 215 -18.03 26.80 -6.60
N PHE A 216 -16.90 26.10 -6.51
CA PHE A 216 -16.87 24.65 -6.25
C PHE A 216 -15.93 24.25 -5.11
N GLY A 217 -14.92 25.07 -4.79
CA GLY A 217 -13.90 24.70 -3.81
C GLY A 217 -12.86 23.75 -4.39
N THR A 218 -12.32 22.85 -3.58
CA THR A 218 -11.24 21.91 -3.96
C THR A 218 -11.74 20.48 -4.22
N GLN A 219 -13.06 20.27 -4.24
CA GLN A 219 -13.72 18.99 -4.44
C GLN A 219 -15.09 19.21 -5.06
N LEU A 220 -15.49 18.35 -5.99
CA LEU A 220 -16.82 18.41 -6.60
C LEU A 220 -17.85 17.64 -5.75
N LEU A 221 -18.96 18.27 -5.44
CA LEU A 221 -20.06 17.72 -4.64
C LEU A 221 -21.27 17.39 -5.53
N ASP A 222 -21.44 16.10 -5.85
CA ASP A 222 -22.35 15.59 -6.87
C ASP A 222 -23.72 15.11 -6.34
N SER A 223 -23.94 15.22 -5.03
CA SER A 223 -25.23 15.01 -4.36
C SER A 223 -25.70 16.27 -3.63
N ALA A 224 -27.00 16.36 -3.37
CA ALA A 224 -27.60 17.50 -2.67
C ALA A 224 -28.85 17.09 -1.88
N ILE A 225 -29.17 17.89 -0.86
CA ILE A 225 -30.44 17.77 -0.12
C ILE A 225 -31.64 18.21 -0.99
N PHE A 226 -32.85 17.93 -0.52
CA PHE A 226 -34.07 18.32 -1.24
C PHE A 226 -34.15 19.84 -1.44
N GLY A 227 -34.35 20.27 -2.70
CA GLY A 227 -34.50 21.68 -3.05
C GLY A 227 -33.18 22.41 -3.36
N VAL A 228 -32.04 21.74 -3.20
CA VAL A 228 -30.71 22.23 -3.58
C VAL A 228 -30.25 21.51 -4.86
N GLN A 229 -29.53 22.22 -5.73
CA GLN A 229 -28.91 21.61 -6.91
C GLN A 229 -27.52 21.09 -6.57
N PRO A 230 -27.17 19.83 -6.94
CA PRO A 230 -25.79 19.36 -6.89
C PRO A 230 -24.86 20.26 -7.71
N GLU A 231 -23.57 20.28 -7.37
CA GLU A 231 -22.62 21.17 -8.07
C GLU A 231 -22.48 20.79 -9.54
N ALA A 232 -22.43 19.50 -9.86
CA ALA A 232 -22.48 18.97 -11.21
C ALA A 232 -22.74 17.46 -11.19
N ARG A 233 -22.86 16.86 -12.38
CA ARG A 233 -22.74 15.40 -12.54
C ARG A 233 -21.35 15.03 -13.04
N VAL A 234 -20.86 13.86 -12.65
CA VAL A 234 -19.66 13.26 -13.23
C VAL A 234 -20.05 12.18 -14.24
N GLU A 235 -19.65 12.37 -15.48
CA GLU A 235 -19.78 11.36 -16.54
C GLU A 235 -18.45 10.61 -16.70
N THR A 236 -18.53 9.29 -16.86
CA THR A 236 -17.36 8.43 -17.03
C THR A 236 -17.46 7.65 -18.33
N ALA A 237 -16.38 7.67 -19.10
CA ALA A 237 -16.15 6.80 -20.25
C ALA A 237 -14.83 6.03 -20.05
N TYR A 238 -14.66 4.92 -20.75
CA TYR A 238 -13.43 4.13 -20.70
C TYR A 238 -12.85 3.90 -22.10
N ILE A 239 -11.54 4.09 -22.22
CA ILE A 239 -10.77 3.76 -23.41
C ILE A 239 -10.03 2.44 -23.14
N THR A 240 -10.26 1.43 -23.98
CA THR A 240 -9.52 0.17 -23.93
C THR A 240 -8.12 0.33 -24.52
N ILE A 241 -7.12 -0.16 -23.81
CA ILE A 241 -5.73 -0.24 -24.25
C ILE A 241 -5.34 -1.70 -24.36
N GLU A 242 -5.00 -2.13 -25.56
CA GLU A 242 -4.52 -3.50 -25.83
C GLU A 242 -3.02 -3.61 -25.56
N GLY A 243 -2.58 -4.73 -25.02
CA GLY A 243 -1.17 -5.05 -24.84
C GLY A 243 -0.91 -6.54 -24.88
N GLN A 244 0.37 -6.93 -24.76
CA GLN A 244 0.80 -8.32 -24.76
C GLN A 244 1.93 -8.55 -23.75
N TYR A 245 1.89 -9.68 -23.07
CA TYR A 245 3.00 -10.19 -22.26
C TYR A 245 4.15 -10.66 -23.15
N GLY A 246 5.34 -10.89 -22.56
CA GLY A 246 6.53 -11.33 -23.29
C GLY A 246 6.39 -12.69 -23.99
N ASP A 247 5.43 -13.51 -23.57
CA ASP A 247 5.08 -14.80 -24.19
C ASP A 247 3.98 -14.68 -25.27
N GLY A 248 3.48 -13.47 -25.54
CA GLY A 248 2.45 -13.17 -26.54
C GLY A 248 1.01 -13.31 -26.05
N GLU A 249 0.79 -13.67 -24.77
CA GLU A 249 -0.56 -13.64 -24.19
C GLU A 249 -1.09 -12.19 -24.18
N PRO A 250 -2.29 -11.93 -24.73
CA PRO A 250 -2.85 -10.58 -24.77
C PRO A 250 -3.42 -10.17 -23.40
N TYR A 251 -3.38 -8.87 -23.11
CA TYR A 251 -4.09 -8.26 -21.99
C TYR A 251 -4.78 -6.97 -22.43
N GLN A 252 -5.74 -6.51 -21.62
CA GLN A 252 -6.45 -5.25 -21.82
C GLN A 252 -6.39 -4.40 -20.55
N LEU A 253 -6.05 -3.13 -20.69
CA LEU A 253 -6.22 -2.10 -19.66
C LEU A 253 -7.40 -1.19 -20.03
N ARG A 254 -7.95 -0.48 -19.04
CA ARG A 254 -8.94 0.58 -19.26
C ARG A 254 -8.41 1.90 -18.72
N GLN A 255 -8.49 2.95 -19.52
CA GLN A 255 -8.20 4.32 -19.12
C GLN A 255 -9.53 5.07 -18.93
N PRO A 256 -9.85 5.56 -17.73
CA PRO A 256 -11.04 6.35 -17.52
C PRO A 256 -10.90 7.76 -18.11
N VAL A 257 -12.02 8.30 -18.59
CA VAL A 257 -12.18 9.70 -19.01
C VAL A 257 -13.36 10.25 -18.23
N PHE A 258 -13.09 11.23 -17.36
CA PHE A 258 -14.10 11.89 -16.53
C PHE A 258 -14.48 13.25 -17.13
N THR A 259 -15.77 13.52 -17.22
CA THR A 259 -16.32 14.80 -17.69
C THR A 259 -17.25 15.38 -16.62
N ILE A 260 -17.09 16.66 -16.31
CA ILE A 260 -18.03 17.38 -15.45
C ILE A 260 -19.18 17.87 -16.36
N ALA A 261 -20.38 17.39 -16.11
CA ALA A 261 -21.59 17.66 -16.90
C ALA A 261 -22.62 18.43 -16.08
N ASP A 262 -23.36 19.33 -16.74
CA ASP A 262 -24.41 20.16 -16.15
C ASP A 262 -24.00 20.86 -14.84
N PRO A 263 -22.90 21.65 -14.84
CA PRO A 263 -22.50 22.36 -13.64
C PRO A 263 -23.53 23.43 -13.27
N TYR A 264 -23.81 23.59 -11.98
CA TYR A 264 -24.81 24.53 -11.46
C TYR A 264 -24.46 26.01 -11.74
N THR A 265 -23.16 26.28 -11.94
CA THR A 265 -22.60 27.57 -12.34
C THR A 265 -21.48 27.36 -13.36
N GLU A 266 -21.06 28.42 -14.04
CA GLU A 266 -20.01 28.35 -15.06
C GLU A 266 -18.65 27.95 -14.44
N LEU A 267 -18.06 26.87 -14.94
CA LEU A 267 -16.67 26.50 -14.62
C LEU A 267 -15.69 27.48 -15.29
N PRO A 268 -14.57 27.83 -14.64
CA PRO A 268 -13.57 28.67 -15.26
C PRO A 268 -12.98 28.01 -16.52
N GLY A 269 -12.40 28.82 -17.42
CA GLY A 269 -11.81 28.30 -18.66
C GLY A 269 -10.61 27.35 -18.46
N GLU A 270 -10.00 27.36 -17.26
CA GLU A 270 -8.93 26.46 -16.86
C GLU A 270 -9.18 25.97 -15.43
N TYR A 271 -9.23 24.64 -15.26
CA TYR A 271 -9.30 23.95 -13.98
C TYR A 271 -8.68 22.55 -14.13
N LEU A 272 -8.31 21.95 -13.00
CA LEU A 272 -7.67 20.65 -12.91
C LEU A 272 -8.58 19.71 -12.13
N ILE A 273 -8.60 18.44 -12.52
CA ILE A 273 -9.37 17.39 -11.84
C ILE A 273 -8.44 16.28 -11.37
N SER A 274 -8.75 15.66 -10.25
CA SER A 274 -8.06 14.47 -9.77
C SER A 274 -9.05 13.44 -9.24
N PRO A 275 -9.25 12.33 -9.96
CA PRO A 275 -10.22 11.29 -9.59
C PRO A 275 -9.76 10.48 -8.37
N ARG A 276 -10.71 10.16 -7.49
CA ARG A 276 -10.46 9.47 -6.22
C ARG A 276 -11.50 8.41 -5.95
N VAL A 277 -11.07 7.16 -5.79
CA VAL A 277 -11.85 6.10 -5.14
C VAL A 277 -11.44 6.02 -3.68
N ALA A 278 -12.40 5.91 -2.77
CA ALA A 278 -12.16 5.76 -1.34
C ALA A 278 -11.17 4.61 -1.04
N PRO A 279 -10.04 4.85 -0.35
CA PRO A 279 -9.14 3.79 0.09
C PRO A 279 -9.72 3.04 1.31
N PRO A 280 -9.20 1.85 1.67
CA PRO A 280 -9.51 1.24 2.97
C PRO A 280 -9.11 2.16 4.13
N VAL A 281 -9.68 1.97 5.33
CA VAL A 281 -9.36 2.81 6.52
C VAL A 281 -8.73 2.02 7.68
N PHE A 282 -8.53 0.71 7.55
CA PHE A 282 -7.81 -0.07 8.57
C PHE A 282 -6.30 0.23 8.62
N GLY A 283 -5.68 -0.01 9.77
CA GLY A 283 -4.24 0.12 9.99
C GLY A 283 -3.69 1.55 9.94
N ARG A 284 -4.54 2.57 10.00
CA ARG A 284 -4.12 3.97 9.82
C ARG A 284 -3.31 4.50 11.00
N GLY A 285 -3.64 4.09 12.22
CA GLY A 285 -2.87 4.48 13.42
C GLY A 285 -1.44 3.93 13.40
N LEU A 286 -1.23 2.74 12.88
CA LEU A 286 0.13 2.18 12.69
C LEU A 286 0.96 2.99 11.69
N LEU A 287 0.35 3.46 10.60
CA LEU A 287 1.03 4.30 9.60
C LEU A 287 1.28 5.72 10.12
N GLU A 288 0.35 6.25 10.92
CA GLU A 288 0.52 7.52 11.62
C GLU A 288 1.70 7.44 12.60
N ALA A 289 1.85 6.32 13.30
CA ALA A 289 2.90 6.07 14.27
C ALA A 289 4.29 5.86 13.63
N ILE A 290 4.44 5.76 12.30
CA ILE A 290 5.77 5.65 11.67
C ILE A 290 6.57 6.94 11.95
N PRO A 291 7.78 6.88 12.53
CA PRO A 291 8.56 8.08 12.80
C PRO A 291 8.85 8.89 11.54
N GLU A 292 8.77 10.22 11.61
CA GLU A 292 9.13 11.11 10.48
C GLU A 292 10.55 10.85 9.99
N GLN A 293 11.47 10.62 10.93
CA GLN A 293 12.87 10.30 10.63
C GLN A 293 13.00 9.07 9.73
N THR A 294 12.15 8.06 9.90
CA THR A 294 12.15 6.87 9.04
C THR A 294 11.74 7.20 7.61
N LEU A 295 10.75 8.08 7.41
CA LEU A 295 10.35 8.53 6.07
C LEU A 295 11.47 9.34 5.40
N LEU A 296 12.16 10.19 6.17
CA LEU A 296 13.29 10.97 5.69
C LEU A 296 14.51 10.11 5.35
N GLU A 297 14.74 9.02 6.08
CA GLU A 297 15.80 8.05 5.79
C GLU A 297 15.55 7.21 4.53
N TRP A 298 14.28 7.03 4.16
CA TRP A 298 13.91 6.34 2.93
C TRP A 298 13.84 7.27 1.71
N ALA A 299 13.72 8.57 1.93
CA ALA A 299 13.65 9.54 0.84
C ALA A 299 15.00 9.64 0.12
N ASP A 300 14.95 9.60 -1.21
CA ASP A 300 16.09 9.75 -2.11
C ASP A 300 15.69 10.67 -3.28
N GLU A 301 15.31 11.91 -2.99
CA GLU A 301 14.82 12.86 -4.01
C GLU A 301 15.84 13.14 -5.14
N ASN A 302 17.13 12.90 -4.88
CA ASN A 302 18.20 13.15 -5.84
C ASN A 302 18.70 11.89 -6.56
N ASP A 303 18.08 10.72 -6.33
CA ASP A 303 18.51 9.43 -6.89
C ASP A 303 20.02 9.20 -6.67
N GLU A 304 20.46 9.35 -5.41
CA GLU A 304 21.88 9.28 -5.03
C GLU A 304 22.50 7.91 -5.34
N ASP A 305 21.70 6.84 -5.30
CA ASP A 305 22.14 5.49 -5.63
C ASP A 305 22.01 5.13 -7.13
N ASN A 306 21.41 6.00 -7.95
CA ASN A 306 21.23 5.88 -9.40
C ASN A 306 20.43 4.62 -9.81
N ASP A 307 19.46 4.21 -8.99
CA ASP A 307 18.53 3.14 -9.33
C ASP A 307 17.35 3.61 -10.22
N GLY A 308 17.18 4.93 -10.33
CA GLY A 308 16.15 5.61 -11.12
C GLY A 308 14.85 5.87 -10.36
N ILE A 309 14.85 5.73 -9.04
CA ILE A 309 13.72 5.97 -8.13
C ILE A 309 14.05 7.18 -7.27
N SER A 310 13.16 8.17 -7.26
CA SER A 310 13.37 9.47 -6.61
C SER A 310 12.36 9.75 -5.51
N GLY A 311 12.09 8.73 -4.68
CA GLY A 311 11.09 8.78 -3.63
C GLY A 311 11.27 9.96 -2.68
N ARG A 312 10.21 10.74 -2.45
CA ARG A 312 10.28 11.91 -1.55
C ARG A 312 9.04 12.11 -0.70
N VAL A 313 9.19 12.83 0.42
CA VAL A 313 8.06 13.20 1.28
C VAL A 313 7.27 14.37 0.66
N ASN A 314 5.96 14.41 0.89
CA ASN A 314 5.17 15.61 0.63
C ASN A 314 5.15 16.50 1.88
N TYR A 315 5.40 17.80 1.73
CA TYR A 315 5.25 18.77 2.81
C TYR A 315 3.92 19.49 2.67
N VAL A 316 3.10 19.43 3.71
CA VAL A 316 1.69 19.86 3.70
C VAL A 316 1.39 20.80 4.87
N TRP A 317 0.37 21.64 4.71
CA TRP A 317 -0.10 22.49 5.79
C TRP A 317 -0.91 21.69 6.80
N ASP A 318 -0.47 21.70 8.06
CA ASP A 318 -1.25 21.20 9.17
C ASP A 318 -2.03 22.35 9.81
N MET A 319 -3.34 22.20 9.82
CA MET A 319 -4.25 23.17 10.40
C MET A 319 -4.27 23.16 11.93
N VAL A 320 -3.81 22.09 12.58
CA VAL A 320 -3.76 21.99 14.04
C VAL A 320 -2.57 22.76 14.59
N SER A 321 -1.37 22.50 14.07
CA SER A 321 -0.15 23.22 14.46
C SER A 321 0.01 24.57 13.77
N GLU A 322 -0.76 24.84 12.71
CA GLU A 322 -0.60 25.99 11.81
C GLU A 322 0.83 26.09 11.24
N THR A 323 1.40 24.95 10.85
CA THR A 323 2.74 24.86 10.26
C THR A 323 2.80 23.86 9.11
N THR A 324 3.89 23.88 8.35
CA THR A 324 4.17 22.87 7.33
C THR A 324 4.83 21.66 7.96
N VAL A 325 4.28 20.46 7.72
CA VAL A 325 4.74 19.17 8.27
C VAL A 325 4.78 18.10 7.17
N ILE A 326 5.26 16.89 7.48
CA ILE A 326 5.22 15.77 6.53
C ILE A 326 3.79 15.24 6.41
N GLY A 327 3.32 15.11 5.17
CA GLY A 327 2.05 14.48 4.83
C GLY A 327 2.16 12.95 4.75
N ARG A 328 1.07 12.26 5.08
CA ARG A 328 1.03 10.78 5.24
C ARG A 328 -0.19 10.13 4.58
N PHE A 329 -1.32 10.82 4.60
CA PHE A 329 -2.62 10.30 4.18
C PHE A 329 -3.11 10.95 2.88
N GLY A 330 -4.11 10.33 2.27
CA GLY A 330 -4.51 10.62 0.89
C GLY A 330 -3.59 9.98 -0.15
N TYR A 331 -4.02 10.01 -1.42
CA TYR A 331 -3.27 9.39 -2.53
C TYR A 331 -1.98 10.13 -2.90
N LYS A 332 -1.85 11.40 -2.50
CA LYS A 332 -0.64 12.22 -2.71
C LYS A 332 0.02 12.64 -1.41
N ALA A 333 -0.20 11.90 -0.32
CA ALA A 333 0.31 12.25 1.00
C ALA A 333 -0.06 13.71 1.39
N SER A 334 -1.26 14.17 1.04
CA SER A 334 -1.67 15.57 1.13
C SER A 334 -2.21 15.97 2.52
N VAL A 335 -2.24 15.02 3.47
CA VAL A 335 -2.82 15.22 4.81
C VAL A 335 -1.88 14.60 5.87
N PRO A 336 -1.61 15.30 6.99
CA PRO A 336 -0.56 14.88 7.93
C PRO A 336 -0.99 13.81 8.94
N SER A 337 -2.24 13.81 9.38
CA SER A 337 -2.73 12.97 10.49
C SER A 337 -4.11 12.37 10.20
N VAL A 338 -4.47 11.33 10.95
CA VAL A 338 -5.81 10.75 10.90
C VAL A 338 -6.84 11.78 11.36
N LEU A 339 -6.49 12.62 12.34
CA LEU A 339 -7.33 13.74 12.80
C LEU A 339 -7.68 14.72 11.67
N VAL A 340 -6.67 15.25 10.97
CA VAL A 340 -6.90 16.22 9.89
C VAL A 340 -7.64 15.56 8.72
N GLN A 341 -7.37 14.29 8.42
CA GLN A 341 -8.10 13.55 7.38
C GLN A 341 -9.59 13.41 7.71
N ASN A 342 -9.93 13.09 8.96
CA ASN A 342 -11.32 12.94 9.39
C ASN A 342 -12.06 14.27 9.47
N ALA A 343 -11.41 15.30 10.03
CA ALA A 343 -11.99 16.65 10.07
C ALA A 343 -12.30 17.16 8.66
N GLY A 344 -11.37 16.94 7.72
CA GLY A 344 -11.57 17.24 6.30
C GLY A 344 -12.68 16.40 5.68
N ALA A 345 -12.74 15.09 5.92
CA ALA A 345 -13.78 14.22 5.35
C ALA A 345 -15.19 14.58 5.83
N TYR A 346 -15.38 14.87 7.14
CA TYR A 346 -16.66 15.36 7.64
C TYR A 346 -17.14 16.59 6.87
N ARG A 347 -16.27 17.60 6.71
CA ARG A 347 -16.65 18.84 6.04
C ARG A 347 -16.73 18.73 4.53
N ASP A 348 -15.72 18.16 3.88
CA ASP A 348 -15.58 18.18 2.42
C ASP A 348 -16.38 17.06 1.75
N ASP A 349 -16.53 15.89 2.39
CA ASP A 349 -17.23 14.74 1.78
C ASP A 349 -18.71 14.67 2.20
N ILE A 350 -19.01 15.01 3.47
CA ILE A 350 -20.36 14.94 4.06
C ILE A 350 -21.01 16.33 4.18
N GLY A 351 -20.20 17.40 4.26
CA GLY A 351 -20.72 18.74 4.48
C GLY A 351 -21.05 19.04 5.94
N VAL A 352 -20.48 18.30 6.90
CA VAL A 352 -20.68 18.49 8.35
C VAL A 352 -19.50 19.26 8.94
N THR A 353 -19.75 20.44 9.50
CA THR A 353 -18.73 21.25 10.16
C THR A 353 -18.33 20.68 11.52
N ASN A 354 -17.10 20.97 11.94
CA ASN A 354 -16.53 20.46 13.20
C ASN A 354 -15.64 21.51 13.86
N GLU A 355 -15.16 21.22 15.06
CA GLU A 355 -14.36 22.16 15.86
C GLU A 355 -13.06 22.63 15.17
N LEU A 356 -12.48 21.83 14.27
CA LEU A 356 -11.30 22.22 13.50
C LEU A 356 -11.68 23.00 12.23
N LEU A 357 -12.78 22.63 11.58
CA LEU A 357 -13.31 23.29 10.38
C LEU A 357 -14.76 23.76 10.59
N PRO A 358 -14.98 24.88 11.30
CA PRO A 358 -16.32 25.33 11.72
C PRO A 358 -17.06 26.15 10.67
N GLN A 359 -16.60 26.12 9.42
CA GLN A 359 -17.24 26.84 8.32
C GLN A 359 -17.64 25.83 7.26
N GLU A 360 -18.83 25.99 6.69
CA GLU A 360 -19.31 25.19 5.57
C GLU A 360 -18.30 25.04 4.42
N SER A 361 -18.32 23.90 3.72
CA SER A 361 -17.57 23.71 2.46
C SER A 361 -18.08 24.63 1.35
N THR A 362 -19.34 25.03 1.47
CA THR A 362 -20.09 25.84 0.50
C THR A 362 -20.09 27.33 0.80
N VAL A 363 -19.28 27.82 1.76
CA VAL A 363 -19.20 29.26 2.07
C VAL A 363 -18.95 30.08 0.81
N GLY A 364 -19.83 31.05 0.54
CA GLY A 364 -19.75 31.92 -0.63
C GLY A 364 -20.32 31.30 -1.92
N GLN A 365 -20.82 30.07 -1.88
CA GLN A 365 -21.58 29.45 -2.96
C GLN A 365 -23.08 29.71 -2.80
N SER A 366 -23.86 29.51 -3.88
CA SER A 366 -25.32 29.66 -3.83
C SER A 366 -26.05 28.55 -3.07
N GLN A 367 -25.39 27.38 -2.90
CA GLN A 367 -25.94 26.27 -2.15
C GLN A 367 -25.79 26.41 -0.63
N ASN A 368 -25.03 27.38 -0.12
CA ASN A 368 -24.83 27.57 1.32
C ASN A 368 -26.19 27.68 2.04
N ASP A 369 -26.35 26.96 3.14
CA ASP A 369 -27.63 26.86 3.85
C ASP A 369 -27.99 28.11 4.66
N GLY A 370 -26.99 28.96 4.96
CA GLY A 370 -27.12 30.18 5.75
C GLY A 370 -27.59 29.95 7.18
N LEU A 371 -27.42 28.74 7.72
CA LEU A 371 -27.80 28.42 9.09
C LEU A 371 -26.77 28.98 10.08
N SER A 372 -27.05 28.86 11.38
CA SER A 372 -26.21 29.39 12.46
C SER A 372 -26.10 28.37 13.59
N ASP A 373 -25.81 27.14 13.18
CA ASP A 373 -25.68 25.93 13.99
C ASP A 373 -24.27 25.30 13.90
N ASP A 374 -23.33 25.98 13.26
CA ASP A 374 -21.91 25.59 13.24
C ASP A 374 -21.21 25.72 14.62
N PRO A 375 -20.28 24.80 14.98
CA PRO A 375 -20.05 23.53 14.30
C PRO A 375 -21.19 22.52 14.57
N GLU A 376 -21.56 21.76 13.55
CA GLU A 376 -22.69 20.82 13.60
C GLU A 376 -22.32 19.51 14.30
N LEU A 377 -21.07 19.04 14.11
CA LEU A 377 -20.57 17.83 14.74
C LEU A 377 -20.45 18.05 16.26
N LYS A 378 -21.05 17.14 17.03
CA LYS A 378 -21.01 17.21 18.49
C LYS A 378 -19.57 17.08 19.00
N PRO A 379 -19.20 17.80 20.07
CA PRO A 379 -17.89 17.66 20.69
C PRO A 379 -17.56 16.21 21.07
N GLY A 380 -16.33 15.77 20.80
CA GLY A 380 -15.84 14.42 21.09
C GLY A 380 -16.10 13.38 19.99
N VAL A 381 -17.12 13.57 19.14
CA VAL A 381 -17.43 12.60 18.05
C VAL A 381 -16.27 12.47 17.06
N LEU A 382 -15.62 13.60 16.72
CA LEU A 382 -14.43 13.59 15.86
C LEU A 382 -13.31 12.73 16.47
N ASP A 383 -13.01 12.91 17.76
CA ASP A 383 -11.96 12.19 18.46
C ASP A 383 -12.25 10.69 18.56
N ASP A 384 -13.51 10.30 18.74
CA ASP A 384 -13.89 8.90 18.82
C ASP A 384 -13.78 8.21 17.46
N VAL A 385 -14.18 8.87 16.36
CA VAL A 385 -13.98 8.34 15.00
C VAL A 385 -12.50 8.27 14.63
N VAL A 386 -11.70 9.26 15.03
CA VAL A 386 -10.23 9.22 14.87
C VAL A 386 -9.65 8.01 15.59
N PHE A 387 -10.03 7.79 16.85
CA PHE A 387 -9.57 6.65 17.63
C PHE A 387 -10.00 5.32 17.02
N TYR A 388 -11.23 5.22 16.53
CA TYR A 388 -11.72 4.03 15.80
C TYR A 388 -10.80 3.69 14.61
N ILE A 389 -10.57 4.65 13.71
CA ILE A 389 -9.72 4.45 12.52
C ILE A 389 -8.26 4.14 12.91
N GLN A 390 -7.76 4.77 13.98
CA GLN A 390 -6.42 4.49 14.49
C GLN A 390 -6.28 3.05 15.01
N THR A 391 -7.37 2.45 15.50
CA THR A 391 -7.36 1.16 16.21
C THR A 391 -8.05 0.03 15.45
N LEU A 392 -8.40 0.23 14.19
CA LEU A 392 -8.82 -0.85 13.28
C LEU A 392 -7.66 -1.83 13.03
N ALA A 393 -7.90 -3.12 13.29
CA ALA A 393 -6.95 -4.20 13.13
C ALA A 393 -6.47 -4.34 11.68
N VAL A 394 -5.23 -4.81 11.52
CA VAL A 394 -4.70 -5.18 10.20
C VAL A 394 -4.92 -6.67 9.98
N PRO A 395 -5.47 -7.11 8.83
CA PRO A 395 -5.58 -8.54 8.54
C PRO A 395 -4.20 -9.17 8.35
N GLY A 396 -4.02 -10.36 8.92
CA GLY A 396 -2.75 -11.09 8.81
C GLY A 396 -2.50 -11.65 7.41
N ARG A 397 -1.23 -11.72 7.02
CA ARG A 397 -0.81 -12.35 5.75
C ARG A 397 -1.14 -13.85 5.77
N ARG A 398 -1.53 -14.37 4.60
CA ARG A 398 -2.02 -15.75 4.42
C ARG A 398 -1.04 -16.62 3.65
N ASN A 399 -1.26 -17.94 3.68
CA ASN A 399 -0.61 -18.91 2.80
C ASN A 399 0.95 -18.84 2.78
N ILE A 400 1.57 -18.47 3.90
CA ILE A 400 3.03 -18.23 3.99
C ILE A 400 3.91 -19.46 3.74
N HIS A 401 3.32 -20.67 3.79
CA HIS A 401 4.00 -21.93 3.49
C HIS A 401 3.78 -22.43 2.06
N ASP A 402 2.93 -21.76 1.28
CA ASP A 402 2.69 -22.12 -0.11
C ASP A 402 3.94 -21.82 -0.97
N PRO A 403 4.49 -22.81 -1.71
CA PRO A 403 5.70 -22.63 -2.50
C PRO A 403 5.61 -21.51 -3.54
N ASP A 404 4.45 -21.30 -4.16
CA ASP A 404 4.27 -20.25 -5.16
C ASP A 404 4.22 -18.87 -4.50
N VAL A 405 3.66 -18.75 -3.28
CA VAL A 405 3.66 -17.49 -2.51
C VAL A 405 5.08 -17.11 -2.11
N LYS A 406 5.88 -18.09 -1.65
CA LYS A 406 7.30 -17.87 -1.35
C LYS A 406 8.09 -17.44 -2.58
N ARG A 407 7.86 -18.12 -3.71
CA ARG A 407 8.45 -17.75 -5.00
C ARG A 407 8.03 -16.33 -5.41
N GLY A 408 6.75 -15.99 -5.27
CA GLY A 408 6.23 -14.66 -5.57
C GLY A 408 6.87 -13.56 -4.72
N GLN A 409 7.16 -13.83 -3.44
CA GLN A 409 7.88 -12.89 -2.58
C GLN A 409 9.31 -12.64 -3.06
N ILE A 410 10.03 -13.69 -3.50
CA ILE A 410 11.35 -13.53 -4.10
C ILE A 410 11.25 -12.71 -5.39
N LEU A 411 10.25 -13.02 -6.24
CA LEU A 411 10.03 -12.29 -7.49
C LEU A 411 9.68 -10.82 -7.24
N PHE A 412 8.95 -10.50 -6.17
CA PHE A 412 8.56 -9.13 -5.81
C PHE A 412 9.79 -8.22 -5.63
N ASP A 413 10.81 -8.72 -4.95
CA ASP A 413 12.09 -8.02 -4.83
C ASP A 413 12.87 -8.03 -6.15
N GLN A 414 12.98 -9.19 -6.82
CA GLN A 414 13.76 -9.32 -8.06
C GLN A 414 13.26 -8.43 -9.21
N VAL A 415 11.95 -8.20 -9.32
CA VAL A 415 11.41 -7.28 -10.33
C VAL A 415 11.59 -5.81 -9.93
N GLY A 416 11.89 -5.52 -8.66
CA GLY A 416 12.11 -4.18 -8.12
C GLY A 416 10.90 -3.56 -7.41
N CYS A 417 9.84 -4.30 -7.12
CA CYS A 417 8.68 -3.74 -6.40
C CYS A 417 9.04 -3.27 -4.99
N ALA A 418 9.97 -3.97 -4.33
CA ALA A 418 10.37 -3.71 -2.95
C ALA A 418 11.13 -2.39 -2.73
N ALA A 419 11.57 -1.73 -3.80
CA ALA A 419 12.26 -0.44 -3.72
C ALA A 419 11.35 0.64 -3.10
N CYS A 420 10.11 0.75 -3.58
CA CYS A 420 9.07 1.63 -3.04
C CYS A 420 8.17 0.90 -2.01
N HIS A 421 7.80 -0.35 -2.29
CA HIS A 421 6.95 -1.14 -1.40
C HIS A 421 7.75 -1.83 -0.30
N LYS A 422 8.39 -1.03 0.56
CA LYS A 422 9.27 -1.49 1.64
C LYS A 422 8.53 -2.44 2.60
N PRO A 423 8.99 -3.70 2.78
CA PRO A 423 8.21 -4.73 3.47
C PRO A 423 7.93 -4.44 4.94
N THR A 424 8.93 -4.00 5.70
CA THR A 424 8.89 -3.95 7.17
C THR A 424 9.28 -2.59 7.71
N VAL A 425 8.61 -2.16 8.77
CA VAL A 425 8.97 -0.95 9.54
C VAL A 425 8.60 -1.13 11.01
N ILE A 426 9.28 -0.36 11.87
CA ILE A 426 8.96 -0.27 13.30
C ILE A 426 8.22 1.04 13.54
N THR A 427 7.04 0.98 14.15
CA THR A 427 6.33 2.19 14.55
C THR A 427 6.99 2.83 15.77
N GLY A 428 6.90 4.15 15.86
CA GLY A 428 7.26 4.92 17.04
C GLY A 428 6.14 4.93 18.07
N GLU A 429 6.13 5.96 18.92
CA GLU A 429 5.05 6.20 19.88
C GLU A 429 3.98 7.11 19.25
N LEU A 430 2.71 6.70 19.35
CA LEU A 430 1.56 7.53 19.04
C LEU A 430 0.83 7.86 20.35
N GLU A 431 0.85 9.13 20.73
CA GLU A 431 0.24 9.60 21.98
C GLU A 431 -1.26 9.25 22.03
N GLY A 432 -1.71 8.72 23.17
CA GLY A 432 -3.10 8.32 23.37
C GLY A 432 -3.49 6.98 22.72
N VAL A 433 -2.61 6.34 21.94
CA VAL A 433 -2.90 5.06 21.25
C VAL A 433 -1.73 4.06 21.43
N PRO A 434 -1.51 3.55 22.65
CA PRO A 434 -0.39 2.64 22.92
C PRO A 434 -0.44 1.34 22.09
N ALA A 435 -1.63 0.90 21.68
CA ALA A 435 -1.83 -0.33 20.91
C ALA A 435 -1.12 -0.35 19.55
N VAL A 436 -0.90 0.82 18.92
CA VAL A 436 -0.20 0.93 17.62
C VAL A 436 1.27 1.34 17.76
N SER A 437 1.74 1.55 18.99
CA SER A 437 3.07 2.04 19.28
C SER A 437 4.09 0.90 19.39
N ASN A 438 5.34 1.15 18.97
CA ASN A 438 6.46 0.21 19.07
C ASN A 438 6.17 -1.18 18.44
N GLN A 439 5.40 -1.19 17.35
CA GLN A 439 4.99 -2.39 16.62
C GLN A 439 5.98 -2.66 15.48
N VAL A 440 6.35 -3.92 15.30
CA VAL A 440 6.99 -4.37 14.05
C VAL A 440 5.88 -4.75 13.09
N ILE A 441 5.78 -4.03 11.97
CA ILE A 441 4.69 -4.15 11.01
C ILE A 441 5.18 -4.45 9.60
N HIS A 442 4.30 -5.01 8.78
CA HIS A 442 4.58 -5.38 7.38
C HIS A 442 3.64 -4.72 6.36
N PRO A 443 3.68 -3.38 6.18
CA PRO A 443 2.73 -2.67 5.35
C PRO A 443 3.06 -2.69 3.85
N TYR A 444 4.30 -3.03 3.47
CA TYR A 444 4.79 -2.97 2.08
C TYR A 444 4.60 -1.57 1.46
N THR A 445 5.17 -0.56 2.10
CA THR A 445 5.13 0.84 1.66
C THR A 445 6.21 1.65 2.34
N ASP A 446 6.74 2.63 1.63
CA ASP A 446 7.59 3.70 2.18
C ASP A 446 6.81 4.99 2.50
N LEU A 447 5.52 5.07 2.14
CA LEU A 447 4.68 6.27 2.21
C LEU A 447 5.22 7.50 1.44
N LEU A 448 6.17 7.30 0.52
CA LEU A 448 6.76 8.38 -0.26
C LEU A 448 6.00 8.61 -1.57
N LEU A 449 6.20 9.79 -2.15
CA LEU A 449 5.77 10.16 -3.49
C LEU A 449 6.75 9.62 -4.53
N HIS A 450 6.21 9.04 -5.60
CA HIS A 450 6.95 8.57 -6.76
C HIS A 450 6.28 9.02 -8.05
N ASP A 451 7.06 9.39 -9.07
CA ASP A 451 6.53 9.62 -10.42
C ASP A 451 6.09 8.27 -11.04
N MET A 452 4.78 8.10 -11.21
CA MET A 452 4.21 6.88 -11.80
C MET A 452 3.95 7.01 -13.31
N GLY A 453 4.48 8.06 -13.94
CA GLY A 453 4.46 8.31 -15.36
C GLY A 453 3.14 8.86 -15.91
N PRO A 454 3.13 9.22 -17.19
CA PRO A 454 1.99 9.88 -17.84
C PRO A 454 0.72 9.02 -17.89
N GLY A 455 0.86 7.70 -17.83
CA GLY A 455 -0.27 6.78 -17.80
C GLY A 455 -1.14 6.96 -16.56
N LEU A 456 -0.56 7.32 -15.41
CA LEU A 456 -1.26 7.54 -14.14
C LEU A 456 -1.35 9.01 -13.74
N ALA A 457 -0.93 9.93 -14.61
CA ALA A 457 -1.02 11.35 -14.33
C ALA A 457 -2.48 11.83 -14.26
N ASP A 458 -2.78 12.64 -13.25
CA ASP A 458 -4.03 13.40 -13.15
C ASP A 458 -3.85 14.89 -13.51
N GLY A 459 -2.60 15.34 -13.63
CA GLY A 459 -2.24 16.72 -13.98
C GLY A 459 -2.52 17.75 -12.87
N ARG A 460 -3.05 17.35 -11.71
CA ARG A 460 -3.39 18.24 -10.59
C ARG A 460 -2.34 18.16 -9.48
N PRO A 461 -1.55 19.22 -9.23
CA PRO A 461 -0.66 19.26 -8.07
C PRO A 461 -1.42 19.22 -6.74
N ASP A 462 -0.78 18.70 -5.69
CA ASP A 462 -1.31 18.71 -4.33
C ASP A 462 -0.17 18.93 -3.33
N PHE A 463 -0.02 20.19 -2.89
CA PHE A 463 1.20 20.69 -2.25
C PHE A 463 2.44 20.46 -3.13
N LEU A 464 3.48 19.77 -2.63
CA LEU A 464 4.69 19.50 -3.41
C LEU A 464 4.54 18.32 -4.39
N ALA A 465 3.50 17.51 -4.25
CA ALA A 465 3.21 16.45 -5.20
C ALA A 465 2.77 17.04 -6.54
N SER A 466 3.46 16.65 -7.61
CA SER A 466 3.08 16.98 -8.99
C SER A 466 1.84 16.21 -9.46
N GLY A 467 1.39 16.50 -10.68
CA GLY A 467 0.30 15.77 -11.33
C GLY A 467 0.61 14.31 -11.69
N GLN A 468 1.86 13.86 -11.58
CA GLN A 468 2.27 12.48 -11.91
C GLN A 468 2.68 11.68 -10.68
N GLU A 469 2.85 12.35 -9.55
CA GLU A 469 3.32 11.74 -8.33
C GLU A 469 2.19 11.15 -7.50
N TRP A 470 2.46 9.96 -6.99
CA TRP A 470 1.54 9.20 -6.15
C TRP A 470 2.26 8.66 -4.93
N LYS A 471 1.58 8.71 -3.79
CA LYS A 471 2.06 8.08 -2.57
C LYS A 471 1.99 6.57 -2.74
N THR A 472 3.06 5.84 -2.44
CA THR A 472 3.03 4.38 -2.35
C THR A 472 1.93 3.95 -1.36
N PRO A 473 0.89 3.20 -1.76
CA PRO A 473 -0.10 2.70 -0.83
C PRO A 473 0.43 1.45 -0.11
N PRO A 474 0.06 1.22 1.17
CA PRO A 474 0.35 -0.05 1.83
C PRO A 474 -0.35 -1.20 1.09
N LEU A 475 0.37 -2.32 0.89
CA LEU A 475 -0.17 -3.52 0.24
C LEU A 475 -0.74 -4.54 1.23
N TRP A 476 -0.58 -4.33 2.54
CA TRP A 476 -1.26 -5.20 3.53
C TRP A 476 -2.78 -5.25 3.30
N GLY A 477 -3.38 -6.42 3.45
CA GLY A 477 -4.80 -6.62 3.20
C GLY A 477 -5.24 -6.47 1.74
N ILE A 478 -4.35 -6.23 0.76
CA ILE A 478 -4.76 -6.02 -0.63
C ILE A 478 -5.46 -7.26 -1.21
N GLY A 479 -5.01 -8.45 -0.83
CA GLY A 479 -5.61 -9.72 -1.22
C GLY A 479 -6.98 -9.98 -0.59
N TYR A 480 -7.39 -9.19 0.41
CA TYR A 480 -8.70 -9.32 1.06
C TYR A 480 -9.81 -8.53 0.34
N THR A 481 -9.44 -7.61 -0.58
CA THR A 481 -10.41 -6.75 -1.29
C THR A 481 -11.58 -7.54 -1.89
N LYS A 482 -11.31 -8.69 -2.53
CA LYS A 482 -12.35 -9.51 -3.15
C LYS A 482 -13.31 -10.14 -2.13
N VAL A 483 -12.83 -10.62 -0.99
CA VAL A 483 -13.67 -11.29 0.02
C VAL A 483 -14.49 -10.28 0.84
N VAL A 484 -13.93 -9.10 1.10
CA VAL A 484 -14.63 -8.04 1.83
C VAL A 484 -15.68 -7.36 0.94
N HIS A 485 -15.32 -7.04 -0.32
CA HIS A 485 -16.09 -6.13 -1.18
C HIS A 485 -16.59 -6.69 -2.50
N ASN A 486 -16.31 -7.96 -2.81
CA ASN A 486 -16.75 -8.61 -4.04
C ASN A 486 -16.27 -7.92 -5.35
N HIS A 487 -15.28 -7.04 -5.31
CA HIS A 487 -14.59 -6.47 -6.47
C HIS A 487 -13.06 -6.47 -6.30
N THR A 488 -12.33 -6.10 -7.35
CA THR A 488 -10.85 -6.05 -7.40
C THR A 488 -10.36 -4.81 -8.15
N PHE A 489 -11.06 -3.70 -8.01
CA PHE A 489 -10.64 -2.40 -8.55
C PHE A 489 -9.52 -1.77 -7.71
N PHE A 490 -8.44 -1.35 -8.36
CA PHE A 490 -7.24 -0.80 -7.74
C PHE A 490 -6.80 0.52 -8.38
N LEU A 491 -5.78 1.14 -7.77
CA LEU A 491 -5.25 2.47 -8.09
C LEU A 491 -6.19 3.61 -7.64
N HIS A 492 -5.72 4.85 -7.81
CA HIS A 492 -6.37 6.04 -7.24
C HIS A 492 -7.78 6.30 -7.78
N ASP A 493 -8.06 5.84 -8.99
CA ASP A 493 -9.34 6.02 -9.70
C ASP A 493 -10.05 4.69 -10.02
N GLY A 494 -9.58 3.58 -9.44
CA GLY A 494 -10.17 2.26 -9.65
C GLY A 494 -10.03 1.68 -11.06
N ARG A 495 -9.17 2.24 -11.92
CA ARG A 495 -9.07 1.80 -13.33
C ARG A 495 -8.63 0.35 -13.48
N ALA A 496 -7.74 -0.15 -12.63
CA ALA A 496 -7.22 -1.51 -12.73
C ALA A 496 -8.22 -2.51 -12.16
N ARG A 497 -8.65 -3.50 -12.94
CA ARG A 497 -9.69 -4.47 -12.55
C ARG A 497 -9.15 -5.67 -11.76
N ASN A 498 -7.83 -5.80 -11.69
CA ASN A 498 -7.10 -6.83 -10.96
C ASN A 498 -5.66 -6.36 -10.71
N LEU A 499 -4.91 -7.13 -9.92
CA LEU A 499 -3.53 -6.80 -9.54
C LEU A 499 -2.56 -6.78 -10.73
N ALA A 500 -2.77 -7.64 -11.73
CA ALA A 500 -1.91 -7.67 -12.91
C ALA A 500 -2.10 -6.39 -13.76
N GLU A 501 -3.34 -5.92 -13.94
CA GLU A 501 -3.61 -4.63 -14.56
C GLU A 501 -3.01 -3.48 -13.75
N ALA A 502 -3.07 -3.54 -12.41
CA ALA A 502 -2.47 -2.51 -11.57
C ALA A 502 -0.95 -2.41 -11.79
N ILE A 503 -0.24 -3.54 -11.83
CA ILE A 503 1.19 -3.59 -12.16
C ILE A 503 1.44 -3.02 -13.57
N LEU A 504 0.63 -3.39 -14.57
CA LEU A 504 0.78 -2.92 -15.95
C LEU A 504 0.50 -1.42 -16.15
N TRP A 505 -0.14 -0.77 -15.19
CA TRP A 505 -0.33 0.68 -15.16
C TRP A 505 0.87 1.45 -14.58
N HIS A 506 1.79 0.77 -13.90
CA HIS A 506 2.98 1.44 -13.35
C HIS A 506 3.87 1.97 -14.50
N GLY A 507 4.25 3.24 -14.43
CA GLY A 507 5.20 3.86 -15.34
C GLY A 507 6.19 4.71 -14.54
N GLY A 508 6.85 5.67 -15.21
CA GLY A 508 7.80 6.56 -14.55
C GLY A 508 8.91 5.77 -13.87
N GLU A 509 9.13 6.00 -12.58
CA GLU A 509 10.11 5.31 -11.75
C GLU A 509 9.90 3.78 -11.74
N ALA A 510 8.64 3.33 -11.82
CA ALA A 510 8.28 1.92 -11.78
C ALA A 510 8.23 1.23 -13.16
N GLU A 511 8.65 1.91 -14.25
CA GLU A 511 8.63 1.37 -15.62
C GLU A 511 9.44 0.07 -15.72
N LYS A 512 10.64 0.03 -15.13
CA LYS A 512 11.51 -1.15 -15.13
C LYS A 512 10.86 -2.34 -14.42
N ALA A 513 10.17 -2.10 -13.31
CA ALA A 513 9.48 -3.14 -12.56
C ALA A 513 8.26 -3.69 -13.33
N LYS A 514 7.45 -2.79 -13.91
CA LYS A 514 6.36 -3.19 -14.82
C LYS A 514 6.89 -4.06 -15.95
N GLU A 515 7.91 -3.61 -16.66
CA GLU A 515 8.42 -4.33 -17.84
C GLU A 515 9.02 -5.68 -17.45
N SER A 516 9.73 -5.75 -16.32
CA SER A 516 10.23 -7.01 -15.76
C SER A 516 9.09 -8.00 -15.50
N PHE A 517 7.98 -7.55 -14.90
CA PHE A 517 6.78 -8.38 -14.74
C PHE A 517 6.16 -8.76 -16.09
N ARG A 518 5.99 -7.82 -17.01
CA ARG A 518 5.32 -8.02 -18.30
C ARG A 518 6.03 -9.08 -19.16
N VAL A 519 7.36 -9.10 -19.13
CA VAL A 519 8.17 -10.08 -19.90
C VAL A 519 8.50 -11.36 -19.14
N SER A 520 8.19 -11.44 -17.85
CA SER A 520 8.40 -12.66 -17.06
C SER A 520 7.54 -13.82 -17.55
N PRO A 521 7.98 -15.08 -17.38
CA PRO A 521 7.16 -16.24 -17.71
C PRO A 521 5.79 -16.22 -17.01
N ALA A 522 4.75 -16.79 -17.64
CA ALA A 522 3.40 -16.83 -17.07
C ALA A 522 3.35 -17.43 -15.64
N SER A 523 4.17 -18.44 -15.36
CA SER A 523 4.31 -19.02 -14.01
C SER A 523 4.79 -18.02 -12.98
N ASP A 524 5.68 -17.10 -13.38
CA ASP A 524 6.35 -16.17 -12.49
C ASP A 524 5.44 -14.96 -12.26
N ARG A 525 4.75 -14.51 -13.31
CA ARG A 525 3.63 -13.56 -13.19
C ARG A 525 2.58 -14.09 -12.22
N ALA A 526 2.14 -15.33 -12.38
CA ALA A 526 1.15 -15.96 -11.50
C ALA A 526 1.64 -16.08 -10.05
N ALA A 527 2.90 -16.48 -9.83
CA ALA A 527 3.49 -16.56 -8.50
C ALA A 527 3.55 -15.19 -7.80
N LEU A 528 3.96 -14.12 -8.53
CA LEU A 528 3.96 -12.75 -8.00
C LEU A 528 2.55 -12.29 -7.61
N ILE A 529 1.55 -12.54 -8.47
CA ILE A 529 0.15 -12.21 -8.16
C ILE A 529 -0.33 -12.98 -6.93
N LYS A 530 -0.02 -14.27 -6.82
CA LYS A 530 -0.39 -15.09 -5.66
C LYS A 530 0.28 -14.60 -4.36
N PHE A 531 1.49 -14.06 -4.44
CA PHE A 531 2.13 -13.37 -3.33
C PHE A 531 1.35 -12.12 -2.91
N LEU A 532 0.99 -11.25 -3.85
CA LEU A 532 0.17 -10.06 -3.54
C LEU A 532 -1.20 -10.43 -2.99
N GLU A 533 -1.84 -11.48 -3.50
CA GLU A 533 -3.09 -12.02 -2.95
C GLU A 533 -2.93 -12.62 -1.56
N SER A 534 -1.70 -12.99 -1.17
CA SER A 534 -1.41 -13.46 0.18
C SER A 534 -1.38 -12.32 1.21
N LEU A 535 -1.12 -11.08 0.77
CA LEU A 535 -0.99 -9.89 1.61
C LEU A 535 -2.33 -9.38 2.15
#